data_AF-A0A2T6FUE9-F1
#
_entry.id   AF-A0A2T6FUE9-F1
#
_cell.length_a   1.000
_cell.length_b   1.000
_cell.length_c   1.000
_cell.angle_alpha   90.00
_cell.angle_beta   90.00
_cell.angle_gamma   90.00
#
_symmetry.space_group_name_H-M   'P 1'
#
loop_
_entity.id
_entity.type
_entity.pdbx_description
1 polymer ?
#
loop_
_entity_poly.entity_id
_entity_poly.type
_entity_poly.pdbx_seq_one_letter_code
_entity_poly.pdbx_strand_id
1 'polypeptide(L)'
;MRTNPVKETNRLVTVPVLRKTLAAMIPFYRRIATDPAYASAWTRGVRRADLDTLIRLFRQVGLNERRYASLSTNGIGYFVDFNAPKPIVLYSNGTTILPGTTQFYFNTKVHRAVAKAILPFYLEIVTNRPFACIVVRAIRSGNRGLLDRLVRSMIKTPHLRSVSIESSGIRCSFKYAASPFRLDNLIFGGGF
;
A
#
# COMPACT_ATOMS: atom_id res chain seq x y z
N MET A 1 -24.70 22.22 9.00
CA MET A 1 -24.34 21.11 9.92
C MET A 1 -22.90 20.68 9.64
N ARG A 2 -21.97 20.96 10.56
CA ARG A 2 -20.61 20.42 10.49
C ARG A 2 -20.66 18.97 11.00
N THR A 3 -20.56 18.00 10.11
CA THR A 3 -20.36 16.60 10.51
C THR A 3 -18.97 16.51 11.13
N ASN A 4 -18.91 16.38 12.45
CA ASN A 4 -17.68 15.98 13.12
C ASN A 4 -17.22 14.65 12.51
N PRO A 5 -15.99 14.52 12.00
CA PRO A 5 -15.51 13.23 11.52
C PRO A 5 -15.51 12.28 12.72
N VAL A 6 -16.23 11.16 12.59
CA VAL A 6 -16.16 10.04 13.53
C VAL A 6 -14.68 9.75 13.75
N LYS A 7 -14.20 9.93 14.99
CA LYS A 7 -12.85 9.52 15.37
C LYS A 7 -12.77 8.03 15.07
N GLU A 8 -12.10 7.64 13.98
CA GLU A 8 -11.73 6.24 13.75
C GLU A 8 -10.83 5.80 14.91
N THR A 9 -11.45 5.22 15.93
CA THR A 9 -10.82 4.65 17.13
C THR A 9 -10.44 3.19 16.93
N ASN A 10 -10.95 2.53 15.88
CA ASN A 10 -10.70 1.13 15.60
C ASN A 10 -9.38 0.93 14.84
N ARG A 11 -8.27 1.22 15.53
CA ARG A 11 -6.90 0.88 15.09
C ARG A 11 -6.53 -0.48 15.65
N LEU A 12 -6.95 -1.54 14.96
CA LEU A 12 -6.99 -2.90 15.51
C LEU A 12 -5.97 -3.84 14.87
N VAL A 13 -5.04 -3.30 14.07
CA VAL A 13 -4.00 -4.09 13.41
C VAL A 13 -3.15 -4.84 14.42
N THR A 14 -2.79 -6.07 14.04
CA THR A 14 -1.88 -6.93 14.79
C THR A 14 -0.62 -7.17 13.97
N VAL A 15 0.47 -7.52 14.66
CA VAL A 15 1.75 -7.84 14.03
C VAL A 15 1.62 -8.97 12.99
N PRO A 16 0.89 -10.08 13.25
CA PRO A 16 0.67 -11.11 12.24
C PRO A 16 -0.07 -10.62 11.00
N VAL A 17 -1.14 -9.81 11.15
CA VAL A 17 -1.92 -9.29 10.02
C VAL A 17 -1.07 -8.39 9.12
N LEU A 18 -0.35 -7.45 9.74
CA LEU A 18 0.54 -6.54 9.02
C LEU A 18 1.63 -7.32 8.27
N ARG A 19 2.34 -8.22 8.97
CA ARG A 19 3.44 -8.99 8.39
C ARG A 19 2.99 -9.92 7.28
N LYS A 20 1.89 -10.66 7.47
CA LYS A 20 1.35 -11.58 6.45
C LYS A 20 0.99 -10.84 5.16
N THR A 21 0.32 -9.70 5.29
CA THR A 21 -0.10 -8.86 4.16
C THR A 21 1.10 -8.30 3.40
N LEU A 22 2.08 -7.71 4.11
CA LEU A 22 3.28 -7.17 3.46
C LEU A 22 4.12 -8.28 2.82
N ALA A 23 4.27 -9.44 3.48
CA ALA A 23 4.99 -10.59 2.94
C ALA A 23 4.39 -11.07 1.60
N ALA A 24 3.06 -11.10 1.50
CA ALA A 24 2.37 -11.46 0.27
C ALA A 24 2.66 -10.47 -0.87
N MET A 25 2.75 -9.17 -0.56
CA MET A 25 2.94 -8.11 -1.56
C MET A 25 4.41 -7.89 -1.98
N ILE A 26 5.39 -8.34 -1.20
CA ILE A 26 6.82 -8.13 -1.51
C ILE A 26 7.23 -8.64 -2.90
N PRO A 27 6.89 -9.87 -3.34
CA PRO A 27 7.25 -10.37 -4.67
C PRO A 27 6.74 -9.47 -5.80
N PHE A 28 5.50 -8.97 -5.65
CA PHE A 28 4.89 -8.05 -6.59
C PHE A 28 5.64 -6.71 -6.66
N TYR A 29 5.87 -6.04 -5.52
CA TYR A 29 6.60 -4.77 -5.51
C TYR A 29 8.04 -4.91 -5.99
N ARG A 30 8.69 -6.04 -5.68
CA ARG A 30 10.02 -6.36 -6.22
C ARG A 30 9.98 -6.43 -7.74
N ARG A 31 9.02 -7.15 -8.34
CA ARG A 31 8.88 -7.25 -9.79
C ARG A 31 8.57 -5.91 -10.44
N ILE A 32 7.68 -5.10 -9.86
CA ILE A 32 7.43 -3.73 -10.32
C ILE A 32 8.74 -2.91 -10.33
N ALA A 33 9.53 -2.95 -9.25
CA ALA A 33 10.75 -2.16 -9.16
C ALA A 33 11.80 -2.58 -10.21
N THR A 34 12.01 -3.88 -10.41
CA THR A 34 13.14 -4.40 -11.17
C THR A 34 12.85 -4.70 -12.64
N ASP A 35 11.60 -4.95 -13.03
CA ASP A 35 11.22 -5.30 -14.41
C ASP A 35 10.41 -4.17 -15.07
N PRO A 36 11.02 -3.37 -15.98
CA PRO A 36 10.34 -2.32 -16.72
C PRO A 36 9.14 -2.79 -17.55
N ALA A 37 9.24 -3.96 -18.18
CA ALA A 37 8.22 -4.48 -19.07
C ALA A 37 7.00 -4.94 -18.27
N TYR A 38 7.23 -5.68 -17.19
CA TYR A 38 6.17 -6.07 -16.24
C TYR A 38 5.46 -4.85 -15.65
N ALA A 39 6.21 -3.84 -15.19
CA ALA A 39 5.62 -2.61 -14.66
C ALA A 39 4.82 -1.83 -15.71
N SER A 40 5.29 -1.78 -16.97
CA SER A 40 4.57 -1.16 -18.07
C SER A 40 3.24 -1.88 -18.36
N ALA A 41 3.26 -3.21 -18.39
CA ALA A 41 2.05 -4.03 -18.54
C ALA A 41 1.08 -3.80 -17.37
N TRP A 42 1.57 -3.83 -16.13
CA TRP A 42 0.77 -3.59 -14.93
C TRP A 42 0.08 -2.23 -14.97
N THR A 43 0.85 -1.16 -15.15
CA THR A 43 0.30 0.20 -15.17
C THR A 43 -0.65 0.44 -16.35
N ARG A 44 -0.46 -0.25 -17.50
CA ARG A 44 -1.41 -0.24 -18.60
C ARG A 44 -2.73 -0.92 -18.21
N GLY A 45 -2.67 -2.07 -17.53
CA GLY A 45 -3.84 -2.75 -17.00
C GLY A 45 -4.61 -1.86 -16.01
N VAL A 46 -3.91 -1.21 -15.09
CA VAL A 46 -4.50 -0.24 -14.15
C VAL A 46 -5.23 0.87 -14.91
N ARG A 47 -4.56 1.55 -15.86
CA ARG A 47 -5.17 2.66 -16.62
C ARG A 47 -6.40 2.24 -17.42
N ARG A 48 -6.47 0.97 -17.86
CA ARG A 48 -7.60 0.42 -18.62
C ARG A 48 -8.67 -0.25 -17.74
N ALA A 49 -8.47 -0.28 -16.43
CA ALA A 49 -9.27 -1.07 -15.49
C ALA A 49 -9.40 -2.55 -15.91
N ASP A 50 -8.35 -3.11 -16.54
CA ASP A 50 -8.32 -4.47 -17.09
C ASP A 50 -7.89 -5.46 -15.99
N LEU A 51 -8.87 -5.93 -15.21
CA LEU A 51 -8.64 -6.86 -14.10
C LEU A 51 -8.05 -8.19 -14.55
N ASP A 52 -8.45 -8.73 -15.70
CA ASP A 52 -7.95 -10.01 -16.20
C ASP A 52 -6.43 -9.96 -16.46
N THR A 53 -5.96 -8.86 -17.07
CA THR A 53 -4.52 -8.64 -17.24
C THR A 53 -3.81 -8.51 -15.89
N LEU A 54 -4.37 -7.79 -14.92
CA LEU A 54 -3.75 -7.63 -13.60
C LEU A 54 -3.67 -8.97 -12.84
N ILE A 55 -4.74 -9.76 -12.85
CA ILE A 55 -4.78 -11.10 -12.26
C ILE A 55 -3.71 -11.99 -12.89
N ARG A 56 -3.61 -12.02 -14.22
CA ARG A 56 -2.58 -12.79 -14.94
C ARG A 56 -1.16 -12.38 -14.53
N LEU A 57 -0.89 -11.08 -14.38
CA LEU A 57 0.41 -10.58 -13.95
C LEU A 57 0.71 -10.96 -12.49
N PHE A 58 -0.28 -10.89 -11.59
CA PHE A 58 -0.15 -11.34 -10.21
C PHE A 58 0.22 -12.81 -10.07
N ARG A 59 -0.38 -13.68 -10.90
CA ARG A 59 -0.01 -15.11 -10.92
C ARG A 59 1.48 -15.32 -11.23
N GLN A 60 2.09 -14.48 -12.08
CA GLN A 60 3.53 -14.57 -12.42
C GLN A 60 4.46 -14.31 -11.22
N VAL A 61 3.99 -13.59 -10.19
CA VAL A 61 4.74 -13.33 -8.96
C VAL A 61 4.29 -14.21 -7.79
N GLY A 62 3.52 -15.28 -8.08
CA GLY A 62 3.04 -16.23 -7.08
C GLY A 62 1.88 -15.72 -6.22
N LEU A 63 1.26 -14.60 -6.59
CA LEU A 63 0.01 -14.12 -6.01
C LEU A 63 -1.16 -14.62 -6.86
N ASN A 64 -1.66 -15.80 -6.54
CA ASN A 64 -2.93 -16.28 -7.12
C ASN A 64 -4.12 -15.91 -6.22
N GLU A 65 -5.31 -16.10 -6.74
CA GLU A 65 -6.60 -15.75 -6.16
C GLU A 65 -6.91 -16.49 -4.85
N ARG A 66 -6.14 -17.53 -4.50
CA ARG A 66 -6.25 -18.18 -3.19
C ARG A 66 -5.52 -17.42 -2.08
N ARG A 67 -4.65 -16.46 -2.45
CA ARG A 67 -3.78 -15.73 -1.52
C ARG A 67 -4.30 -14.33 -1.16
N TYR A 68 -5.25 -13.80 -1.92
CA TYR A 68 -5.92 -12.53 -1.65
C TYR A 68 -7.44 -12.73 -1.77
N ALA A 69 -8.22 -11.90 -1.07
CA ALA A 69 -9.68 -11.96 -1.08
C ALA A 69 -10.26 -11.26 -2.33
N SER A 70 -9.71 -10.10 -2.69
CA SER A 70 -10.12 -9.35 -3.88
C SER A 70 -8.98 -8.52 -4.44
N LEU A 71 -9.07 -8.25 -5.74
CA LEU A 71 -8.23 -7.30 -6.47
C LEU A 71 -9.16 -6.31 -7.16
N SER A 72 -8.94 -5.01 -6.97
CA SER A 72 -9.72 -3.95 -7.59
C SER A 72 -8.82 -2.90 -8.24
N THR A 73 -9.34 -2.23 -9.26
CA THR A 73 -8.69 -1.10 -9.93
C THR A 73 -9.75 -0.16 -10.49
N ASN A 74 -9.43 1.13 -10.57
CA ASN A 74 -10.35 2.19 -11.00
C ASN A 74 -9.70 3.17 -12.01
N GLY A 75 -8.70 2.74 -12.78
CA GLY A 75 -8.01 3.61 -13.74
C GLY A 75 -6.87 4.44 -13.15
N ILE A 76 -6.86 4.68 -11.84
CA ILE A 76 -5.91 5.57 -11.15
C ILE A 76 -5.13 4.89 -10.02
N GLY A 77 -5.40 3.61 -9.80
CA GLY A 77 -4.80 2.82 -8.74
C GLY A 77 -5.30 1.40 -8.71
N TYR A 78 -4.80 0.63 -7.74
CA TYR A 78 -5.25 -0.72 -7.45
C TYR A 78 -5.23 -0.97 -5.95
N PHE A 79 -6.07 -1.91 -5.51
CA PHE A 79 -6.12 -2.41 -4.15
C PHE A 79 -6.19 -3.94 -4.15
N VAL A 80 -5.46 -4.55 -3.23
CA VAL A 80 -5.43 -5.99 -2.99
C VAL A 80 -5.85 -6.22 -1.56
N ASP A 81 -6.95 -6.93 -1.38
CA ASP A 81 -7.53 -7.19 -0.06
C ASP A 81 -7.10 -8.57 0.41
N PHE A 82 -6.75 -8.68 1.68
CA PHE A 82 -6.35 -9.94 2.31
C PHE A 82 -7.28 -10.26 3.47
N ASN A 83 -7.72 -11.51 3.56
CA ASN A 83 -8.48 -11.98 4.71
C ASN A 83 -7.66 -11.81 6.00
N ALA A 84 -8.27 -11.16 6.98
CA ALA A 84 -7.73 -10.95 8.31
C ALA A 84 -8.72 -11.45 9.37
N PRO A 85 -8.25 -11.89 10.55
CA PRO A 85 -9.14 -12.18 11.66
C PRO A 85 -10.00 -10.97 12.04
N LYS A 86 -11.17 -11.23 12.62
CA LYS A 86 -11.95 -10.18 13.29
C LYS A 86 -11.05 -9.45 14.31
N PRO A 87 -11.19 -8.13 14.48
CA PRO A 87 -12.27 -7.28 13.93
C PRO A 87 -12.00 -6.68 12.54
N ILE A 88 -10.80 -6.86 11.96
CA ILE A 88 -10.44 -6.22 10.68
C ILE A 88 -11.14 -6.88 9.48
N VAL A 89 -11.28 -8.21 9.46
CA VAL A 89 -11.90 -8.98 8.35
C VAL A 89 -11.16 -8.88 7.00
N LEU A 90 -10.90 -7.68 6.48
CA LEU A 90 -10.11 -7.40 5.29
C LEU A 90 -9.02 -6.37 5.59
N TYR A 91 -7.80 -6.70 5.18
CA TYR A 91 -6.65 -5.80 5.25
C TYR A 91 -6.12 -5.56 3.84
N SER A 92 -6.15 -4.32 3.41
CA SER A 92 -5.92 -3.92 2.03
C SER A 92 -4.53 -3.33 1.84
N ASN A 93 -3.90 -3.65 0.72
CA ASN A 93 -2.69 -2.97 0.25
C ASN A 93 -2.91 -2.40 -1.15
N GLY A 94 -2.46 -1.17 -1.40
CA GLY A 94 -2.71 -0.54 -2.70
C GLY A 94 -1.71 0.54 -3.03
N THR A 95 -1.71 0.92 -4.31
CA THR A 95 -1.10 2.17 -4.76
C THR A 95 -2.07 2.91 -5.65
N THR A 96 -2.35 4.17 -5.32
CA THR A 96 -3.37 4.96 -6.01
C THR A 96 -2.97 6.41 -6.09
N ILE A 97 -3.52 7.11 -7.08
CA ILE A 97 -3.62 8.57 -7.04
C ILE A 97 -4.88 8.94 -6.25
N LEU A 98 -4.87 10.12 -5.62
CA LEU A 98 -6.03 10.65 -4.91
C LEU A 98 -7.26 10.69 -5.84
N PRO A 99 -8.37 10.02 -5.50
CA PRO A 99 -9.60 10.08 -6.28
C PRO A 99 -10.09 11.51 -6.50
N GLY A 100 -10.71 11.77 -7.66
CA GLY A 100 -11.21 13.10 -8.03
C GLY A 100 -10.16 14.06 -8.59
N THR A 101 -8.88 13.69 -8.62
CA THR A 101 -7.81 14.54 -9.20
C THR A 101 -7.49 14.22 -10.66
N THR A 102 -7.79 13.01 -11.11
CA THR A 102 -7.57 12.54 -12.49
C THR A 102 -8.37 11.26 -12.76
N GLN A 103 -8.41 10.82 -14.02
CA GLN A 103 -8.98 9.55 -14.46
C GLN A 103 -8.03 8.87 -15.46
N PHE A 104 -8.00 7.54 -15.45
CA PHE A 104 -7.23 6.71 -16.39
C PHE A 104 -5.74 7.05 -16.50
N TYR A 105 -5.17 7.64 -15.44
CA TYR A 105 -3.77 8.02 -15.35
C TYR A 105 -3.08 7.19 -14.27
N PHE A 106 -1.99 6.52 -14.64
CA PHE A 106 -1.12 5.82 -13.71
C PHE A 106 0.28 5.71 -14.31
N ASN A 107 1.26 6.42 -13.75
CA ASN A 107 2.58 6.59 -14.37
C ASN A 107 3.52 5.42 -14.01
N THR A 108 4.04 4.72 -15.03
CA THR A 108 4.95 3.58 -14.85
C THR A 108 6.23 3.96 -14.12
N LYS A 109 6.93 5.03 -14.53
CA LYS A 109 8.22 5.42 -13.91
C LYS A 109 8.02 5.76 -12.43
N VAL A 110 6.94 6.45 -12.09
CA VAL A 110 6.62 6.82 -10.71
C VAL A 110 6.21 5.60 -9.89
N HIS A 111 5.37 4.71 -10.40
CA HIS A 111 4.99 3.47 -9.69
C HIS A 111 6.21 2.60 -9.36
N ARG A 112 7.14 2.46 -10.31
CA ARG A 112 8.42 1.75 -10.08
C ARG A 112 9.26 2.42 -9.00
N ALA A 113 9.37 3.75 -9.02
CA ALA A 113 10.12 4.49 -8.02
C ALA A 113 9.51 4.34 -6.61
N VAL A 114 8.18 4.40 -6.51
CA VAL A 114 7.44 4.14 -5.25
C VAL A 114 7.69 2.71 -4.77
N ALA A 115 7.55 1.71 -5.64
CA ALA A 115 7.80 0.31 -5.29
C ALA A 115 9.22 0.09 -4.75
N LYS A 116 10.23 0.67 -5.40
CA LYS A 116 11.62 0.62 -4.93
C LYS A 116 11.78 1.29 -3.56
N ALA A 117 11.10 2.41 -3.32
CA ALA A 117 11.21 3.18 -2.09
C ALA A 117 10.57 2.49 -0.88
N ILE A 118 9.44 1.78 -1.06
CA ILE A 118 8.72 1.12 0.05
C ILE A 118 9.31 -0.25 0.42
N LEU A 119 10.00 -0.92 -0.50
CA LEU A 119 10.49 -2.29 -0.30
C LEU A 119 11.35 -2.47 0.96
N PRO A 120 12.32 -1.59 1.29
CA PRO A 120 13.10 -1.72 2.52
C PRO A 120 12.21 -1.71 3.77
N PHE A 121 11.21 -0.84 3.82
CA PHE A 121 10.27 -0.75 4.93
C PHE A 121 9.41 -2.00 5.07
N TYR A 122 8.92 -2.55 3.94
CA TYR A 122 8.13 -3.78 3.94
C TYR A 122 8.96 -4.98 4.39
N LEU A 123 10.18 -5.10 3.87
CA LEU A 123 11.12 -6.15 4.25
C LEU A 123 11.43 -6.07 5.75
N GLU A 124 11.75 -4.88 6.28
CA GLU A 124 12.05 -4.68 7.69
C GLU A 124 10.88 -5.12 8.60
N ILE A 125 9.64 -4.75 8.25
CA ILE A 125 8.47 -5.23 9.01
C ILE A 125 8.36 -6.76 8.96
N VAL A 126 8.62 -7.39 7.82
CA VAL A 126 8.47 -8.83 7.62
C VAL A 126 9.61 -9.63 8.25
N THR A 127 10.84 -9.10 8.35
CA THR A 127 11.98 -9.83 8.90
C THR A 127 12.23 -9.49 10.38
N ASN A 128 12.09 -8.22 10.78
CA ASN A 128 12.35 -7.75 12.14
C ASN A 128 11.07 -7.66 12.97
N ARG A 129 10.82 -8.68 13.82
CA ARG A 129 9.63 -8.73 14.66
C ARG A 129 9.55 -7.58 15.67
N PRO A 130 10.61 -7.23 16.43
CA PRO A 130 10.61 -6.03 17.27
C PRO A 130 10.22 -4.76 16.53
N PHE A 131 10.79 -4.50 15.34
CA PHE A 131 10.41 -3.34 14.53
C PHE A 131 8.92 -3.34 14.17
N ALA A 132 8.39 -4.49 13.72
CA ALA A 132 6.96 -4.64 13.44
C ALA A 132 6.07 -4.38 14.66
N CYS A 133 6.49 -4.82 15.86
CA CYS A 133 5.77 -4.54 17.11
C CYS A 133 5.69 -3.04 17.38
N ILE A 134 6.78 -2.30 17.19
CA ILE A 134 6.81 -0.85 17.40
C ILE A 134 5.93 -0.13 16.37
N VAL A 135 5.97 -0.54 15.10
CA VAL A 135 5.10 0.00 14.05
C VAL A 135 3.61 -0.21 14.41
N VAL A 136 3.22 -1.44 14.77
CA VAL A 136 1.84 -1.74 15.19
C VAL A 136 1.44 -0.94 16.42
N ARG A 137 2.32 -0.81 17.42
CA ARG A 137 2.06 0.01 18.61
C ARG A 137 1.85 1.48 18.25
N ALA A 138 2.66 2.03 17.34
CA ALA A 138 2.51 3.40 16.86
C ALA A 138 1.15 3.61 16.17
N ILE A 139 0.74 2.68 15.30
CA ILE A 139 -0.58 2.72 14.64
C ILE A 139 -1.69 2.66 15.70
N ARG A 140 -1.72 1.62 16.55
CA ARG A 140 -2.77 1.41 17.55
C ARG A 140 -2.94 2.60 18.50
N SER A 141 -1.82 3.17 18.95
CA SER A 141 -1.83 4.33 19.86
C SER A 141 -2.13 5.68 19.16
N GLY A 142 -2.18 5.72 17.83
CA GLY A 142 -2.30 6.98 17.09
C GLY A 142 -1.03 7.85 17.10
N ASN A 143 0.13 7.28 17.44
CA ASN A 143 1.38 8.02 17.56
C ASN A 143 1.99 8.29 16.18
N ARG A 144 1.49 9.36 15.53
CA ARG A 144 1.91 9.79 14.19
C ARG A 144 3.39 10.13 14.11
N GLY A 145 3.95 10.79 15.13
CA GLY A 145 5.36 11.19 15.14
C GLY A 145 6.32 10.01 15.25
N LEU A 146 5.96 8.97 16.03
CA LEU A 146 6.72 7.73 16.06
C LEU A 146 6.63 6.99 14.71
N LEU A 147 5.42 6.86 14.15
CA LEU A 147 5.23 6.20 12.86
C LEU A 147 6.02 6.88 11.73
N ASP A 148 5.96 8.20 11.63
CA ASP A 148 6.71 8.97 10.63
C ASP A 148 8.22 8.70 10.74
N ARG A 149 8.78 8.74 11.95
CA ARG A 149 10.20 8.42 12.18
C ARG A 149 10.58 7.00 11.75
N LEU A 150 9.75 6.01 12.08
CA LEU A 150 9.99 4.61 11.70
C LEU A 150 9.90 4.40 10.18
N VAL A 151 8.93 5.04 9.52
CA VAL A 151 8.78 4.94 8.07
C VAL A 151 9.96 5.63 7.38
N ARG A 152 10.33 6.85 7.80
CA ARG A 152 11.47 7.60 7.23
C ARG A 152 12.83 7.01 7.58
N SER A 153 12.93 6.20 8.63
CA SER A 153 14.16 5.45 8.91
C SER A 153 14.42 4.39 7.84
N MET A 154 13.40 3.94 7.11
CA MET A 154 13.51 2.91 6.05
C MET A 154 13.29 3.47 4.64
N ILE A 155 12.39 4.43 4.46
CA ILE A 155 12.09 5.07 3.17
C ILE A 155 12.91 6.35 3.05
N LYS A 156 14.07 6.26 2.39
CA LYS A 156 15.07 7.35 2.32
C LYS A 156 14.87 8.35 1.18
N THR A 157 13.88 8.15 0.33
CA THR A 157 13.70 9.04 -0.83
C THR A 157 13.16 10.41 -0.41
N PRO A 158 13.71 11.53 -0.93
CA PRO A 158 13.15 12.87 -0.68
C PRO A 158 11.77 13.07 -1.30
N HIS A 159 11.33 12.13 -2.15
CA HIS A 159 10.01 12.16 -2.78
C HIS A 159 8.88 11.72 -1.83
N LEU A 160 9.19 11.13 -0.66
CA LEU A 160 8.21 10.84 0.39
C LEU A 160 7.80 12.15 1.09
N ARG A 161 6.61 12.63 0.77
CA ARG A 161 6.10 13.93 1.27
C ARG A 161 5.45 13.80 2.63
N SER A 162 4.59 12.82 2.83
CA SER A 162 3.89 12.63 4.09
C SER A 162 3.73 11.15 4.43
N VAL A 163 3.74 10.89 5.73
CA VAL A 163 3.36 9.62 6.34
C VAL A 163 2.19 9.91 7.27
N SER A 164 1.11 9.15 7.14
CA SER A 164 -0.04 9.26 8.05
C SER A 164 -0.58 7.89 8.44
N ILE A 165 -1.27 7.85 9.57
CA ILE A 165 -2.07 6.70 9.95
C ILE A 165 -3.36 6.75 9.12
N GLU A 166 -3.63 5.66 8.41
CA GLU A 166 -4.85 5.44 7.63
C GLU A 166 -5.63 4.31 8.30
N SER A 167 -6.73 4.62 8.99
CA SER A 167 -7.49 3.65 9.81
C SER A 167 -6.57 2.73 10.64
N SER A 168 -6.52 1.43 10.34
CA SER A 168 -5.63 0.44 10.97
C SER A 168 -4.29 0.25 10.27
N GLY A 169 -3.77 1.24 9.56
CA GLY A 169 -2.53 1.10 8.78
C GLY A 169 -1.80 2.41 8.50
N ILE A 170 -1.20 2.51 7.31
CA ILE A 170 -0.21 3.50 6.94
C ILE A 170 -0.49 4.01 5.52
N ARG A 171 -0.48 5.32 5.35
CA ARG A 171 -0.43 6.00 4.05
C ARG A 171 0.93 6.68 3.90
N CYS A 172 1.61 6.36 2.80
CA CYS A 172 2.85 6.98 2.38
C CYS A 172 2.61 7.73 1.07
N SER A 173 2.64 9.06 1.10
CA SER A 173 2.37 9.89 -0.08
C SER A 173 3.66 10.33 -0.75
N PHE A 174 3.76 10.05 -2.05
CA PHE A 174 4.93 10.37 -2.86
C PHE A 174 4.63 11.41 -3.93
N LYS A 175 5.58 12.32 -4.16
CA LYS A 175 5.53 13.31 -5.23
C LYS A 175 6.84 13.35 -6.01
N TYR A 176 6.76 12.88 -7.25
CA TYR A 176 7.84 12.89 -8.22
C TYR A 176 7.56 13.95 -9.30
N ALA A 177 8.63 14.54 -9.86
CA ALA A 177 8.50 15.52 -10.94
C ALA A 177 7.86 14.93 -12.21
N ALA A 178 8.10 13.64 -12.47
CA ALA A 178 7.58 12.91 -13.63
C ALA A 178 6.06 12.68 -13.62
N SER A 179 5.34 13.12 -12.58
CA SER A 179 3.87 13.04 -12.51
C SER A 179 3.31 14.33 -11.91
N PRO A 180 2.27 14.94 -12.51
CA PRO A 180 1.58 16.07 -11.89
C PRO A 180 0.81 15.65 -10.63
N PHE A 181 0.47 14.37 -10.49
CA PHE A 181 -0.28 13.83 -9.36
C PHE A 181 0.62 13.19 -8.30
N ARG A 182 0.14 13.18 -7.05
CA ARG A 182 0.72 12.40 -5.94
C ARG A 182 0.29 10.94 -6.06
N LEU A 183 1.20 10.01 -5.77
CA LEU A 183 0.89 8.60 -5.61
C LEU A 183 0.97 8.24 -4.14
N ASP A 184 -0.09 7.65 -3.60
CA ASP A 184 -0.14 7.10 -2.26
C ASP A 184 0.10 5.60 -2.33
N ASN A 185 1.03 5.10 -1.52
CA ASN A 185 1.08 3.70 -1.15
C ASN A 185 0.34 3.53 0.18
N LEU A 186 -0.58 2.58 0.21
CA LEU A 186 -1.54 2.41 1.29
C LEU A 186 -1.48 0.98 1.81
N ILE A 187 -1.52 0.84 3.13
CA ILE A 187 -1.96 -0.36 3.80
C ILE A 187 -2.97 0.04 4.86
N PHE A 188 -4.13 -0.57 4.89
CA PHE A 188 -5.22 -0.15 5.78
C PHE A 188 -6.21 -1.28 6.02
N GLY A 189 -7.01 -1.13 7.05
CA GLY A 189 -8.08 -2.07 7.37
C GLY A 189 -9.19 -1.32 8.08
N GLY A 190 -10.42 -1.56 7.63
CA GLY A 190 -11.61 -1.16 8.38
C GLY A 190 -11.96 -2.25 9.39
N GLY A 191 -12.36 -1.85 10.60
CA GLY A 191 -13.14 -2.75 11.44
C GLY A 191 -14.62 -2.48 11.19
N PHE A 192 -15.45 -3.52 11.28
CA PHE A 192 -16.87 -3.33 11.57
C PHE A 192 -17.04 -2.90 13.03
#